data_AF-A0A5K1DYI3-F1
#
_entry.id   AF-A0A5K1DYI3-F1
#
_cell.length_a   1.000
_cell.length_b   1.000
_cell.length_c   1.000
_cell.angle_alpha   90.00
_cell.angle_beta   90.00
_cell.angle_gamma   90.00
#
_symmetry.space_group_name_H-M   'P 1'
#
loop_
_entity.id
_entity.type
_entity.pdbx_description
1 polymer ?
#
loop_
_entity_poly.entity_id
_entity_poly.type
_entity_poly.pdbx_seq_one_letter_code
_entity_poly.pdbx_strand_id
1 'polypeptide(L)'
;IVFIAVVFALSRTVLVRIKNKVNEPFNSFILVAVAVAGGVTEAIGTHLTTGALIFGLFMPNGLLAAALVKKMEDVVALLVPLIFTMIGQQIDLAKMFTGPRGWTLVVVLLATFLGKCMVVALVATLFDYSFVDGFLAGVLLTTKGMIDAVLLGWTAGVK
;
A
#
# COMPACT_ATOMS: atom_id res chain seq x y z
N ILE A 1 -8.73 13.12 10.70
CA ILE A 1 -9.28 12.80 12.05
C ILE A 1 -10.71 12.26 11.95
N VAL A 2 -11.66 12.97 11.33
CA VAL A 2 -13.05 12.47 11.13
C VAL A 2 -13.09 11.14 10.38
N PHE A 3 -12.29 10.98 9.32
CA PHE A 3 -12.18 9.72 8.58
C PHE A 3 -11.73 8.53 9.46
N ILE A 4 -10.70 8.75 10.27
CA ILE A 4 -10.17 7.74 11.21
C ILE A 4 -11.25 7.36 12.24
N ALA A 5 -12.04 8.33 12.74
CA ALA A 5 -13.13 8.09 13.67
C ALA A 5 -14.31 7.31 13.07
N VAL A 6 -14.65 7.57 11.79
CA VAL A 6 -15.71 6.84 11.07
C VAL A 6 -15.27 5.39 10.78
N VAL A 7 -14.03 5.18 10.35
CA VAL A 7 -13.49 3.82 10.15
C VAL A 7 -13.39 3.08 11.49
N PHE A 8 -13.04 3.75 12.58
CA PHE A 8 -13.04 3.19 13.93
C PHE A 8 -14.45 2.80 14.42
N ALA A 9 -15.47 3.61 14.13
CA ALA A 9 -16.86 3.32 14.48
C ALA A 9 -17.44 2.15 13.66
N LEU A 10 -17.13 2.10 12.36
CA LEU A 10 -17.49 1.00 11.48
C LEU A 10 -16.79 -0.30 11.88
N SER A 11 -15.47 -0.26 12.13
CA SER A 11 -14.70 -1.43 12.54
C SER A 11 -15.19 -1.97 13.88
N ARG A 12 -15.50 -1.10 14.87
CA ARG A 12 -16.15 -1.51 16.12
C ARG A 12 -17.52 -2.15 15.90
N THR A 13 -18.35 -1.59 15.03
CA THR A 13 -19.70 -2.13 14.77
C THR A 13 -19.63 -3.51 14.11
N VAL A 14 -18.67 -3.70 13.20
CA VAL A 14 -18.41 -5.00 12.55
C VAL A 14 -17.81 -5.99 13.55
N LEU A 15 -16.84 -5.58 14.38
CA LEU A 15 -16.22 -6.41 15.44
C LEU A 15 -17.23 -6.86 16.51
N VAL A 16 -18.15 -6.00 16.90
CA VAL A 16 -19.21 -6.35 17.88
C VAL A 16 -20.20 -7.34 17.28
N ARG A 17 -20.44 -7.29 15.96
CA ARG A 17 -21.25 -8.28 15.23
C ARG A 17 -20.50 -9.62 15.04
N ILE A 18 -19.17 -9.61 14.99
CA ILE A 18 -18.28 -10.79 14.86
C ILE A 18 -18.33 -11.68 16.10
N LYS A 19 -18.45 -11.12 17.30
CA LYS A 19 -18.38 -11.90 18.56
C LYS A 19 -19.47 -12.97 18.69
N ASN A 20 -20.58 -12.86 17.95
CA ASN A 20 -21.76 -13.69 18.18
C ASN A 20 -22.18 -14.65 17.05
N LYS A 21 -21.56 -14.67 15.86
CA LYS A 21 -21.91 -15.65 14.81
C LYS A 21 -20.74 -15.95 13.87
N VAL A 22 -20.16 -17.14 13.98
CA VAL A 22 -19.21 -17.69 13.01
C VAL A 22 -20.00 -18.54 12.00
N ASN A 23 -20.51 -17.91 10.95
CA ASN A 23 -21.10 -18.61 9.80
C ASN A 23 -20.34 -18.23 8.52
N GLU A 24 -20.17 -19.17 7.58
CA GLU A 24 -19.48 -19.02 6.29
C GLU A 24 -19.84 -17.79 5.39
N PRO A 25 -21.06 -17.20 5.38
CA PRO A 25 -21.31 -15.96 4.62
C PRO A 25 -20.51 -14.74 5.09
N PHE A 26 -19.76 -14.84 6.19
CA PHE A 26 -19.05 -13.73 6.78
C PHE A 26 -17.83 -13.25 5.96
N ASN A 27 -17.16 -14.15 5.24
CA ASN A 27 -15.96 -13.80 4.47
C ASN A 27 -16.27 -12.85 3.29
N SER A 28 -17.41 -13.04 2.62
CA SER A 28 -17.83 -12.14 1.53
C SER A 28 -18.23 -10.76 2.04
N PHE A 29 -18.83 -10.67 3.24
CA PHE A 29 -19.21 -9.38 3.83
C PHE A 29 -17.98 -8.53 4.17
N ILE A 30 -16.91 -9.14 4.67
CA ILE A 30 -15.66 -8.43 4.98
C ILE A 30 -14.99 -7.90 3.71
N LEU A 31 -14.96 -8.68 2.63
CA LEU A 31 -14.40 -8.24 1.36
C LEU A 31 -15.14 -7.03 0.78
N VAL A 32 -16.47 -7.04 0.85
CA VAL A 32 -17.30 -5.89 0.47
C VAL A 32 -17.06 -4.70 1.39
N ALA A 33 -16.91 -4.91 2.71
CA ALA A 33 -16.62 -3.85 3.66
C ALA A 33 -15.25 -3.19 3.39
N VAL A 34 -14.23 -3.95 3.03
CA VAL A 34 -12.91 -3.43 2.61
C VAL A 34 -13.04 -2.59 1.34
N ALA A 35 -13.77 -3.08 0.34
CA ALA A 35 -13.98 -2.36 -0.92
C ALA A 35 -14.73 -1.04 -0.73
N VAL A 36 -15.79 -1.05 0.09
CA VAL A 36 -16.55 0.16 0.43
C VAL A 36 -15.71 1.13 1.25
N ALA A 37 -14.93 0.65 2.23
CA ALA A 37 -14.04 1.50 3.00
C ALA A 37 -13.02 2.20 2.09
N GLY A 38 -12.38 1.45 1.17
CA GLY A 38 -11.48 1.99 0.15
C GLY A 38 -12.13 3.07 -0.71
N GLY A 39 -13.29 2.79 -1.30
CA GLY A 39 -14.01 3.73 -2.17
C GLY A 39 -14.50 4.99 -1.45
N VAL A 40 -14.90 4.89 -0.18
CA VAL A 40 -15.26 6.07 0.63
C VAL A 40 -14.03 6.95 0.89
N THR A 41 -12.86 6.36 1.15
CA THR A 41 -11.58 7.12 1.26
C THR A 41 -11.25 7.87 -0.02
N GLU A 42 -11.46 7.23 -1.17
CA GLU A 42 -11.19 7.81 -2.47
C GLU A 42 -12.10 9.01 -2.76
N ALA A 43 -13.39 8.86 -2.46
CA ALA A 43 -14.38 9.93 -2.63
C ALA A 43 -14.08 11.17 -1.77
N ILE A 44 -13.40 10.98 -0.64
CA ILE A 44 -12.97 12.06 0.27
C ILE A 44 -11.66 12.73 -0.22
N GLY A 45 -11.02 12.20 -1.27
CA GLY A 45 -9.79 12.76 -1.84
C GLY A 45 -8.51 12.24 -1.17
N THR A 46 -8.61 11.19 -0.36
CA THR A 46 -7.46 10.47 0.19
C THR A 46 -7.20 9.20 -0.61
N HIS A 47 -5.94 8.77 -0.71
CA HIS A 47 -5.58 7.57 -1.49
C HIS A 47 -6.36 6.32 -1.05
N LEU A 48 -6.81 5.54 -2.03
CA LEU A 48 -7.53 4.27 -1.85
C LEU A 48 -6.85 3.32 -0.85
N THR A 49 -5.52 3.27 -0.90
CA THR A 49 -4.66 2.39 -0.10
C THR A 49 -4.72 2.72 1.39
N THR A 50 -5.00 3.98 1.75
CA THR A 50 -5.05 4.41 3.15
C THR A 50 -6.27 3.83 3.86
N GLY A 51 -7.45 3.81 3.24
CA GLY A 51 -8.66 3.28 3.87
C GLY A 51 -8.66 1.76 4.03
N ALA A 52 -8.16 1.06 3.00
CA ALA A 52 -7.99 -0.40 3.07
C ALA A 52 -6.99 -0.81 4.17
N LEU A 53 -5.90 -0.05 4.34
CA LEU A 53 -4.91 -0.30 5.40
C LEU A 53 -5.49 -0.11 6.80
N ILE A 54 -6.24 0.97 7.02
CA ILE A 54 -6.85 1.26 8.32
C ILE A 54 -7.86 0.17 8.68
N PHE A 55 -8.69 -0.27 7.74
CA PHE A 55 -9.62 -1.38 7.97
C PHE A 55 -8.88 -2.69 8.30
N GLY A 56 -7.81 -3.00 7.57
CA GLY A 56 -6.97 -4.17 7.82
C GLY A 56 -6.30 -4.15 9.21
N LEU A 57 -5.89 -2.98 9.70
CA LEU A 57 -5.29 -2.83 11.03
C LEU A 57 -6.28 -3.12 12.18
N PHE A 58 -7.56 -2.84 11.97
CA PHE A 58 -8.61 -3.13 12.95
C PHE A 58 -9.14 -4.57 12.90
N MET A 59 -8.70 -5.37 11.93
CA MET A 59 -9.09 -6.78 11.81
C MET A 59 -8.58 -7.56 13.04
N PRO A 60 -9.44 -8.35 13.73
CA PRO A 60 -9.00 -9.09 14.90
C PRO A 60 -8.12 -10.27 14.47
N ASN A 61 -6.98 -10.44 15.13
CA ASN A 61 -6.06 -11.55 14.87
C ASN A 61 -6.75 -12.88 15.24
N GLY A 62 -6.90 -13.79 14.27
CA GLY A 62 -7.53 -15.10 14.48
C GLY A 62 -7.72 -15.90 13.18
N LEU A 63 -8.37 -17.07 13.30
CA LEU A 63 -8.67 -17.99 12.19
C LEU A 63 -9.37 -17.33 10.99
N LEU A 64 -10.23 -16.32 11.26
CA LEU A 64 -10.91 -15.55 10.22
C LEU A 64 -9.95 -14.71 9.39
N ALA A 65 -8.99 -14.02 10.02
CA ALA A 65 -7.99 -13.23 9.32
C ALA A 65 -7.09 -14.12 8.45
N ALA A 66 -6.66 -15.27 8.96
CA ALA A 66 -5.86 -16.23 8.20
C ALA A 66 -6.62 -16.79 6.98
N ALA A 67 -7.91 -17.13 7.14
CA ALA A 67 -8.74 -17.62 6.04
C ALA A 67 -8.97 -16.55 4.95
N LEU A 68 -9.14 -15.29 5.35
CA LEU A 68 -9.28 -14.17 4.41
C LEU A 68 -7.98 -13.87 3.68
N VAL A 69 -6.85 -13.83 4.40
CA VAL A 69 -5.53 -13.60 3.80
C VAL A 69 -5.25 -14.68 2.77
N LYS A 70 -5.48 -15.95 3.10
CA LYS A 70 -5.28 -17.07 2.16
C LYS A 70 -6.14 -16.92 0.90
N LYS A 71 -7.39 -16.49 1.04
CA LYS A 71 -8.28 -16.28 -0.11
C LYS A 71 -7.86 -15.07 -0.97
N MET A 72 -7.33 -14.04 -0.34
CA MET A 72 -6.81 -12.85 -1.04
C MET A 72 -5.46 -13.12 -1.68
N GLU A 73 -4.65 -14.00 -1.10
CA GLU A 73 -3.34 -14.39 -1.62
C GLU A 73 -3.45 -14.93 -3.05
N ASP A 74 -4.44 -15.79 -3.34
CA ASP A 74 -4.69 -16.31 -4.68
C ASP A 74 -5.02 -15.18 -5.69
N VAL A 75 -5.81 -14.19 -5.27
CA VAL A 75 -6.18 -13.04 -6.11
C VAL A 75 -4.98 -12.13 -6.32
N VAL A 76 -4.21 -11.86 -5.27
CA VAL A 76 -3.00 -11.03 -5.31
C VAL A 76 -1.93 -11.68 -6.18
N ALA A 77 -1.77 -13.00 -6.11
CA ALA A 77 -0.83 -13.75 -6.93
C ALA A 77 -1.10 -13.58 -8.43
N LEU A 78 -2.37 -13.44 -8.83
CA LEU A 78 -2.75 -13.16 -10.21
C LEU A 78 -2.64 -11.66 -10.57
N LEU A 79 -3.01 -10.77 -9.64
CA LEU A 79 -3.00 -9.32 -9.87
C LEU A 79 -1.58 -8.74 -9.96
N VAL A 80 -0.62 -9.26 -9.18
CA VAL A 80 0.74 -8.71 -9.12
C VAL A 80 1.43 -8.75 -10.49
N PRO A 81 1.51 -9.89 -11.21
CA PRO A 81 2.09 -9.94 -12.56
C PRO A 81 1.34 -9.08 -13.57
N LEU A 82 0.01 -9.00 -13.45
CA LEU A 82 -0.82 -8.19 -14.33
C LEU A 82 -0.49 -6.69 -14.17
N ILE A 83 -0.40 -6.21 -12.93
CA ILE A 83 -0.01 -4.83 -12.62
C ILE A 83 1.41 -4.55 -13.14
N PHE A 84 2.36 -5.46 -12.91
CA PHE A 84 3.72 -5.31 -13.45
C PHE A 84 3.74 -5.21 -14.97
N THR A 85 2.91 -5.99 -15.67
CA THR A 85 2.80 -5.94 -17.13
C THR A 85 2.24 -4.60 -17.60
N MET A 86 1.17 -4.11 -16.97
CA MET A 86 0.59 -2.80 -17.31
C MET A 86 1.58 -1.65 -17.10
N ILE A 87 2.33 -1.67 -15.99
CA ILE A 87 3.35 -0.66 -15.70
C ILE A 87 4.50 -0.76 -16.72
N GLY A 88 4.96 -1.97 -17.02
CA GLY A 88 6.03 -2.22 -17.97
C GLY A 88 5.73 -1.67 -19.37
N GLN A 89 4.48 -1.78 -19.82
CA GLN A 89 4.07 -1.25 -21.13
C GLN A 89 4.10 0.29 -21.22
N GLN A 90 4.00 1.00 -20.10
CA GLN A 90 4.08 2.47 -20.07
C GLN A 90 5.53 2.98 -20.12
N ILE A 91 6.52 2.12 -19.86
CA ILE A 91 7.93 2.49 -19.80
C ILE A 91 8.58 2.27 -21.17
N ASP A 92 8.73 3.35 -21.93
CA ASP A 92 9.43 3.34 -23.22
C ASP A 92 10.95 3.51 -23.01
N LEU A 93 11.67 2.39 -22.90
CA LEU A 93 13.12 2.35 -22.68
C LEU A 93 13.89 3.04 -23.82
N ALA A 94 13.41 2.95 -25.05
CA ALA A 94 14.08 3.54 -26.21
C ALA A 94 14.09 5.07 -26.13
N LYS A 95 13.01 5.69 -25.64
CA LYS A 95 12.94 7.15 -25.40
C LYS A 95 13.69 7.60 -24.16
N MET A 96 13.83 6.75 -23.13
CA MET A 96 14.56 7.10 -21.91
C MET A 96 16.07 7.16 -22.12
N PHE A 97 16.64 6.26 -22.92
CA PHE A 97 18.10 6.18 -23.12
C PHE A 97 18.63 6.96 -24.33
N THR A 98 17.75 7.53 -25.17
CA THR A 98 18.16 8.36 -26.29
C THR A 98 18.41 9.82 -25.86
N GLY A 99 19.63 10.09 -25.40
CA GLY A 99 20.16 11.45 -25.19
C GLY A 99 20.56 11.81 -23.76
N PRO A 100 21.09 13.03 -23.52
CA PRO A 100 21.62 13.46 -22.22
C PRO A 100 20.58 13.46 -21.08
N ARG A 101 19.29 13.44 -21.41
CA ARG A 101 18.18 13.34 -20.44
C ARG A 101 18.17 12.01 -19.67
N GLY A 102 18.56 10.91 -20.31
CA GLY A 102 18.64 9.59 -19.64
C GLY A 102 19.64 9.60 -18.48
N TRP A 103 20.79 10.25 -18.66
CA TRP A 103 21.81 10.36 -17.62
C TRP A 103 21.33 11.20 -16.43
N THR A 104 20.62 12.30 -16.71
CA THR A 104 20.04 13.13 -15.64
C THR A 104 19.00 12.38 -14.80
N LEU A 105 18.19 11.51 -15.42
CA LEU A 105 17.22 10.67 -14.70
C LEU A 105 17.91 9.68 -13.76
N VAL A 106 18.97 9.01 -14.21
CA VAL A 106 19.73 8.05 -13.39
C VAL A 106 20.35 8.75 -12.18
N VAL A 107 20.95 9.94 -12.37
CA VAL A 107 21.55 10.72 -11.29
C VAL A 107 20.51 11.17 -10.27
N VAL A 108 19.35 11.67 -10.73
CA VAL A 108 18.25 12.07 -9.84
C VAL A 108 17.68 10.89 -9.08
N LEU A 109 17.55 9.72 -9.72
CA LEU A 109 17.06 8.50 -9.08
C LEU A 109 18.02 8.02 -7.98
N LEU A 110 19.34 8.02 -8.26
CA LEU A 110 20.37 7.69 -7.26
C LEU A 110 20.38 8.70 -6.11
N ALA A 111 20.30 10.00 -6.41
CA ALA A 111 20.32 11.05 -5.39
C ALA A 111 19.08 10.96 -4.47
N THR A 112 17.90 10.72 -5.03
CA THR A 112 16.66 10.55 -4.26
C THR A 112 16.64 9.25 -3.46
N PHE A 113 17.18 8.16 -4.01
CA PHE A 113 17.33 6.89 -3.30
C PHE A 113 18.26 7.03 -2.08
N LEU A 114 19.48 7.55 -2.30
CA LEU A 114 20.44 7.77 -1.22
C LEU A 114 19.91 8.77 -0.20
N GLY A 115 19.24 9.83 -0.64
CA GLY A 115 18.60 10.80 0.24
C GLY A 115 17.57 10.16 1.17
N LYS A 116 16.66 9.34 0.64
CA LYS A 116 15.67 8.62 1.46
C LYS A 116 16.32 7.62 2.42
N CYS A 117 17.29 6.83 1.95
CA CYS A 117 18.00 5.86 2.80
C CYS A 117 18.76 6.55 3.93
N MET A 118 19.47 7.65 3.66
CA MET A 118 20.21 8.41 4.68
C MET A 118 19.28 9.03 5.71
N VAL A 119 18.16 9.63 5.29
CA VAL A 119 17.19 10.24 6.22
C VAL A 119 16.58 9.18 7.14
N VAL A 120 16.20 8.01 6.62
CA VAL A 120 15.62 6.94 7.44
C VAL A 120 16.66 6.32 8.37
N ALA A 121 17.90 6.11 7.90
CA ALA A 121 18.98 5.62 8.74
C ALA A 121 19.30 6.60 9.89
N LEU A 122 19.32 7.90 9.60
CA LEU A 122 19.54 8.95 10.60
C LEU A 122 18.42 8.96 11.65
N VAL A 123 17.16 8.88 11.20
CA VAL A 123 16.01 8.78 12.13
C VAL A 123 16.11 7.51 12.97
N ALA A 124 16.45 6.37 12.40
CA ALA A 124 16.61 5.11 13.15
C ALA A 124 17.66 5.25 14.26
N THR A 125 18.81 5.89 13.97
CA THR A 125 19.83 6.14 15.00
C THR A 125 19.40 7.10 16.10
N LEU A 126 18.49 8.05 15.81
CA LEU A 126 17.94 8.96 16.81
C LEU A 126 16.97 8.25 17.78
N PHE A 127 16.42 7.09 17.38
CA PHE A 127 15.53 6.26 18.18
C PHE A 127 16.24 5.02 18.76
N ASP A 128 17.58 5.07 18.89
CA ASP A 128 18.42 3.98 19.43
C ASP A 128 18.34 2.64 18.66
N TYR A 129 17.95 2.65 17.37
CA TYR A 129 18.03 1.48 16.50
C TYR A 129 19.40 1.40 15.80
N SER A 130 19.82 0.17 15.47
CA SER A 130 21.06 -0.06 14.72
C SER A 130 21.02 0.62 13.34
N PHE A 131 22.13 1.21 12.93
CA PHE A 131 22.26 1.85 11.61
C PHE A 131 21.94 0.89 10.45
N VAL A 132 22.25 -0.40 10.64
CA VAL A 132 21.93 -1.45 9.67
C VAL A 132 20.43 -1.63 9.53
N ASP A 133 19.69 -1.69 10.64
CA ASP A 133 18.23 -1.83 10.63
C ASP A 133 17.56 -0.59 10.02
N GLY A 134 18.10 0.61 10.30
CA GLY A 134 17.67 1.86 9.68
C GLY A 134 17.89 1.89 8.16
N PHE A 135 19.04 1.38 7.70
CA PHE A 135 19.34 1.27 6.27
C PHE A 135 18.40 0.27 5.57
N LEU A 136 18.20 -0.91 6.16
CA LEU A 136 17.22 -1.90 5.66
C LEU A 136 15.81 -1.32 5.59
N ALA A 137 15.38 -0.61 6.64
CA ALA A 137 14.09 0.08 6.65
C ALA A 137 14.00 1.16 5.55
N GLY A 138 15.08 1.92 5.32
CA GLY A 138 15.15 2.92 4.25
C GLY A 138 14.98 2.32 2.85
N VAL A 139 15.63 1.18 2.60
CA VAL A 139 15.47 0.43 1.35
C VAL A 139 14.03 -0.07 1.20
N LEU A 140 13.45 -0.65 2.26
CA LEU A 140 12.06 -1.14 2.25
C LEU A 140 11.03 -0.04 1.98
N LEU A 141 11.23 1.14 2.57
CA LEU A 141 10.36 2.31 2.37
C LEU A 141 10.44 2.86 0.94
N THR A 142 11.58 2.70 0.28
CA THR A 142 11.73 3.10 -1.12
C THR A 142 10.86 2.23 -2.03
N THR A 143 10.84 0.91 -1.81
CA THR A 143 10.01 -0.04 -2.56
C THR A 143 8.52 0.18 -2.31
N LYS A 144 8.12 0.42 -1.04
CA LYS A 144 6.72 0.70 -0.69
C LYS A 144 6.22 1.99 -1.33
N GLY A 145 7.01 3.07 -1.28
CA GLY A 145 6.65 4.36 -1.84
C GLY A 145 6.56 4.39 -3.36
N MET A 146 7.36 3.57 -4.06
CA MET A 146 7.24 3.43 -5.52
C MET A 146 5.89 2.83 -5.93
N ILE A 147 5.41 1.81 -5.23
CA ILE A 147 4.12 1.16 -5.54
C ILE A 147 2.97 2.16 -5.41
N ASP A 148 2.94 2.93 -4.32
CA ASP A 148 1.91 3.95 -4.09
C ASP A 148 1.98 5.09 -5.13
N ALA A 149 3.19 5.51 -5.53
CA ALA A 149 3.37 6.54 -6.55
C ALA A 149 2.97 6.06 -7.96
N VAL A 150 3.20 4.79 -8.28
CA VAL A 150 2.78 4.20 -9.56
C VAL A 150 1.25 4.06 -9.64
N LEU A 151 0.60 3.63 -8.56
CA LEU A 151 -0.87 3.63 -8.48
C LEU A 151 -1.46 5.05 -8.64
N LEU A 152 -0.79 6.07 -8.09
CA LEU A 152 -1.18 7.46 -8.32
C LEU A 152 -1.01 7.91 -9.76
N GLY A 153 0.13 7.60 -10.37
CA GLY A 153 0.38 7.96 -11.77
C GLY A 153 -0.70 7.41 -12.70
N TRP A 154 -1.16 6.19 -12.41
CA TRP A 154 -2.25 5.56 -13.15
C TRP A 154 -3.60 6.28 -12.96
N THR A 155 -3.97 6.65 -11.73
CA THR A 155 -5.22 7.41 -11.47
C THR A 155 -5.19 8.84 -12.02
N ALA A 156 -4.01 9.48 -12.06
CA ALA A 156 -3.84 10.80 -12.64
C ALA A 156 -3.89 10.82 -14.18
N GLY A 157 -3.51 9.72 -14.85
CA GLY A 157 -3.56 9.57 -16.30
C GLY A 157 -4.94 9.27 -16.90
N VAL A 158 -5.98 9.15 -16.06
CA VAL A 158 -7.38 8.88 -16.47
C VAL A 158 -8.23 10.16 -16.46
N LYS A 159 -7.62 11.34 -16.36
CA LYS A 159 -8.28 12.63 -16.58
C LYS A 159 -7.79 13.32 -17.85
#